data_AF-A0A8H5RN03-F1
#
_entry.id   AF-A0A8H5RN03-F1
#
_cell.length_a   1.000
_cell.length_b   1.000
_cell.length_c   1.000
_cell.angle_alpha   90.00
_cell.angle_beta   90.00
_cell.angle_gamma   90.00
#
_symmetry.space_group_name_H-M   'P 1'
#
loop_
_entity.id
_entity.type
_entity.pdbx_description
1 polymer ?
#
loop_
_entity_poly.entity_id
_entity_poly.type
_entity_poly.pdbx_seq_one_letter_code
_entity_poly.pdbx_strand_id
1 'polypeptide(L)'
;MKPTQILIALAALVYAAPVVEQPMALAIPGLDTYFQPHVKRCGKKGRPEYPGRFPYINETYNHIDDGTPCRNVTMIYARGMSQTGNVGGKDDVGPRLFNHLAEVIGPENLAIAGVNFQAKLNFWLAPKKDKSGFLMADLIRRAESRCPNTKIVLAGYSMGGRTIHSAAKNISWSTTQRITAG
;
A
#
# COMPACT_ATOMS: atom_id res chain seq x y z
N MET A 1 -58.27 -14.01 -30.36
CA MET A 1 -57.50 -12.76 -30.35
C MET A 1 -56.72 -12.69 -29.04
N LYS A 2 -55.43 -12.34 -29.13
CA LYS A 2 -54.37 -12.54 -28.11
C LYS A 2 -54.54 -11.62 -26.89
N PRO A 3 -54.00 -12.00 -25.71
CA PRO A 3 -54.06 -11.20 -24.49
C PRO A 3 -53.02 -10.07 -24.52
N THR A 4 -53.42 -8.85 -24.19
CA THR A 4 -52.55 -7.68 -24.13
C THR A 4 -51.87 -7.63 -22.75
N GLN A 5 -50.60 -8.03 -22.69
CA GLN A 5 -49.73 -7.81 -21.54
C GLN A 5 -49.35 -6.33 -21.47
N ILE A 6 -49.68 -5.66 -20.36
CA ILE A 6 -49.16 -4.33 -20.02
C ILE A 6 -47.89 -4.56 -19.18
N LEU A 7 -46.73 -4.36 -19.81
CA LEU A 7 -45.43 -4.28 -19.14
C LEU A 7 -45.31 -2.92 -18.44
N ILE A 8 -45.31 -2.92 -17.11
CA ILE A 8 -44.91 -1.76 -16.31
C ILE A 8 -43.38 -1.77 -16.23
N ALA A 9 -42.73 -0.83 -16.91
CA ALA A 9 -41.30 -0.61 -16.79
C ALA A 9 -40.99 0.06 -15.44
N LEU A 10 -40.32 -0.69 -14.54
CA LEU A 10 -39.70 -0.14 -13.34
C LEU A 10 -38.42 0.62 -13.75
N ALA A 11 -38.49 1.95 -13.71
CA ALA A 11 -37.32 2.80 -13.87
C ALA A 11 -36.41 2.66 -12.64
N ALA A 12 -35.22 2.08 -12.81
CA ALA A 12 -34.17 2.11 -11.81
C ALA A 12 -33.50 3.50 -11.83
N LEU A 13 -33.74 4.29 -10.79
CA LEU A 13 -32.96 5.50 -10.52
C LEU A 13 -31.54 5.08 -10.15
N VAL A 14 -30.62 5.18 -11.10
CA VAL A 14 -29.17 5.08 -10.85
C VAL A 14 -28.75 6.37 -10.14
N TYR A 15 -28.62 6.31 -8.82
CA TYR A 15 -27.99 7.39 -8.07
C TYR A 15 -26.48 7.31 -8.30
N ALA A 16 -26.00 8.00 -9.34
CA ALA A 16 -24.59 8.26 -9.52
C ALA A 16 -24.17 9.27 -8.44
N ALA A 17 -23.57 8.79 -7.35
CA ALA A 17 -22.84 9.66 -6.45
C ALA A 17 -21.70 10.32 -7.26
N PRO A 18 -21.49 11.64 -7.16
CA PRO A 18 -20.38 12.28 -7.84
C PRO A 18 -19.09 11.73 -7.23
N VAL A 19 -18.30 11.04 -8.05
CA VAL A 19 -16.90 10.77 -7.72
C VAL A 19 -16.24 12.15 -7.68
N VAL A 20 -15.98 12.66 -6.49
CA VAL A 20 -15.07 13.79 -6.31
C VAL A 20 -13.69 13.24 -6.67
N GLU A 21 -13.29 13.42 -7.92
CA GLU A 21 -11.90 13.26 -8.36
C GLU A 21 -11.06 14.25 -7.57
N GLN A 22 -10.48 13.81 -6.45
CA GLN A 22 -9.38 14.55 -5.86
C GLN A 22 -8.20 14.45 -6.82
N PRO A 23 -7.66 15.56 -7.34
CA PRO A 23 -6.49 15.53 -8.19
C PRO A 23 -5.28 15.24 -7.29
N MET A 24 -5.09 13.97 -6.93
CA MET A 24 -3.82 13.48 -6.39
C MET A 24 -2.78 13.25 -7.48
N ALA A 25 -3.07 13.62 -8.72
CA ALA A 25 -2.05 13.77 -9.75
C ALA A 25 -1.26 15.05 -9.44
N LEU A 26 -0.08 14.90 -8.82
CA LEU A 26 0.97 15.90 -8.96
C LEU A 26 1.10 16.19 -10.44
N ALA A 27 0.87 17.44 -10.85
CA ALA A 27 1.05 17.85 -12.23
C ALA A 27 2.45 17.37 -12.68
N ILE A 28 2.53 16.76 -13.87
CA ILE A 28 3.77 16.21 -14.45
C ILE A 28 4.99 17.14 -14.29
N PRO A 29 4.88 18.48 -14.40
CA PRO A 29 6.01 19.39 -14.15
C PRO A 29 6.59 19.30 -12.72
N GLY A 30 5.73 19.10 -11.72
CA GLY A 30 6.13 18.93 -10.32
C GLY A 30 6.85 17.61 -10.08
N LEU A 31 6.44 16.56 -10.80
CA LEU A 31 7.07 15.24 -10.77
C LEU A 31 8.49 15.31 -11.35
N ASP A 32 8.68 16.01 -12.47
CA ASP A 32 10.00 16.23 -13.06
C ASP A 32 10.92 17.00 -12.12
N THR A 33 10.47 18.11 -11.52
CA THR A 33 11.31 18.83 -10.54
C THR A 33 11.67 18.00 -9.31
N TYR A 34 10.78 17.09 -8.88
CA TYR A 34 11.03 16.19 -7.75
C TYR A 34 12.05 15.10 -8.11
N PHE A 35 11.99 14.55 -9.33
CA PHE A 35 12.91 13.49 -9.77
C PHE A 35 14.23 14.02 -10.34
N GLN A 36 14.33 15.27 -10.80
CA GLN A 36 15.55 15.86 -11.36
C GLN A 36 16.80 15.70 -10.47
N PRO A 37 16.75 15.90 -9.14
CA PRO A 37 17.88 15.62 -8.25
C PRO A 37 18.30 14.14 -8.23
N HIS A 38 17.33 13.22 -8.37
CA HIS A 38 17.56 11.78 -8.37
C HIS A 38 18.11 11.28 -9.72
N VAL A 39 17.57 11.78 -10.84
CA VAL A 39 18.06 11.46 -12.19
C VAL A 39 19.52 11.89 -12.36
N LYS A 40 19.90 13.07 -11.84
CA LYS A 40 21.29 13.54 -11.82
C LYS A 40 22.23 12.70 -10.94
N ARG A 41 21.70 11.84 -10.07
CA ARG A 41 22.47 10.93 -9.21
C ARG A 41 22.58 9.50 -9.75
N CYS A 42 21.79 9.11 -10.77
CA CYS A 42 21.80 7.76 -11.35
C CYS A 42 23.16 7.31 -11.93
N GLY A 43 24.12 8.23 -12.13
CA GLY A 43 25.48 7.92 -12.57
C GLY A 43 26.57 7.94 -11.48
N LYS A 44 26.24 8.26 -10.22
CA LYS A 44 27.23 8.30 -9.13
C LYS A 44 27.33 6.93 -8.44
N LYS A 45 28.54 6.40 -8.26
CA LYS A 45 28.78 5.20 -7.46
C LYS A 45 28.48 5.50 -5.98
N GLY A 46 27.56 4.75 -5.39
CA GLY A 46 27.18 4.86 -3.98
C GLY A 46 25.66 4.98 -3.79
N ARG A 47 25.15 4.51 -2.65
CA ARG A 47 23.73 4.70 -2.31
C ARG A 47 23.50 6.19 -2.04
N PRO A 48 22.42 6.81 -2.57
CA PRO A 48 22.13 8.21 -2.28
C PRO A 48 22.00 8.42 -0.77
N GLU A 49 22.77 9.39 -0.28
CA GLU A 49 22.68 9.87 1.09
C GLU A 49 21.34 10.58 1.26
N TYR A 50 20.56 10.10 2.22
CA TYR A 50 19.24 10.58 2.53
C TYR A 50 19.38 11.70 3.58
N PRO A 51 18.91 12.92 3.29
CA PRO A 51 19.28 14.13 4.04
C PRO A 51 18.51 14.35 5.35
N GLY A 52 17.50 13.52 5.69
CA GLY A 52 16.63 13.71 6.85
C GLY A 52 16.85 12.72 8.01
N ARG A 53 16.39 13.09 9.21
CA ARG A 53 16.21 12.18 10.35
C ARG A 53 15.38 10.99 9.87
N PHE A 54 15.88 9.77 10.03
CA PHE A 54 15.14 8.56 9.72
C PHE A 54 14.30 8.13 10.93
N PRO A 55 13.00 8.47 11.05
CA PRO A 55 12.13 7.86 12.05
C PRO A 55 11.99 6.35 11.85
N TYR A 56 12.16 5.84 10.61
CA TYR A 56 12.04 4.43 10.30
C TYR A 56 13.39 3.76 10.00
N ILE A 57 14.11 3.30 11.02
CA ILE A 57 15.41 2.59 10.89
C ILE A 57 15.35 1.08 11.18
N ASN A 58 14.24 0.59 11.72
CA ASN A 58 14.07 -0.79 12.13
C ASN A 58 13.64 -1.66 10.96
N GLU A 59 13.90 -2.96 11.08
CA GLU A 59 13.54 -3.94 10.05
C GLU A 59 12.11 -4.47 10.21
N THR A 60 11.47 -4.15 11.33
CA THR A 60 10.13 -4.62 11.69
C THR A 60 9.26 -3.46 12.19
N TYR A 61 8.07 -3.31 11.59
CA TYR A 61 7.02 -2.38 12.04
C TYR A 61 5.67 -3.08 12.08
N ASN A 62 4.94 -2.96 13.20
CA ASN A 62 3.63 -3.56 13.43
C ASN A 62 2.64 -2.55 14.02
N HIS A 63 2.63 -1.31 13.51
CA HIS A 63 1.88 -0.20 14.11
C HIS A 63 0.35 -0.41 14.19
N ILE A 64 -0.20 -1.43 13.51
CA ILE A 64 -1.62 -1.82 13.63
C ILE A 64 -1.88 -2.62 14.92
N ASP A 65 -0.88 -3.37 15.41
CA ASP A 65 -1.05 -4.34 16.51
C ASP A 65 -0.21 -4.04 17.75
N ASP A 66 0.78 -3.16 17.67
CA ASP A 66 1.75 -2.91 18.75
C ASP A 66 1.34 -1.80 19.74
N GLY A 67 0.09 -1.33 19.67
CA GLY A 67 -0.43 -0.26 20.52
C GLY A 67 -0.13 1.15 20.00
N THR A 68 0.53 1.30 18.85
CA THR A 68 0.66 2.60 18.19
C THR A 68 -0.73 3.21 17.93
N PRO A 69 -0.99 4.47 18.31
CA PRO A 69 -2.25 5.15 18.01
C PRO A 69 -2.52 5.20 16.50
N CYS A 70 -3.79 5.17 16.10
CA CYS A 70 -4.17 5.31 14.70
C CYS A 70 -3.62 6.62 14.12
N ARG A 71 -3.10 6.53 12.89
CA ARG A 71 -2.55 7.65 12.13
C ARG A 71 -3.38 7.88 10.87
N ASN A 72 -3.21 9.04 10.24
CA ASN A 72 -3.98 9.42 9.05
C ASN A 72 -3.74 8.49 7.86
N VAL A 73 -2.53 7.95 7.73
CA VAL A 73 -2.14 7.00 6.67
C VAL A 73 -1.58 5.73 7.30
N THR A 74 -2.06 4.58 6.86
CA THR A 74 -1.52 3.26 7.21
C THR A 74 -0.93 2.63 5.95
N MET A 75 0.39 2.54 5.89
CA MET A 75 1.10 1.84 4.83
C MET A 75 1.30 0.37 5.21
N ILE A 76 0.70 -0.52 4.42
CA ILE A 76 0.89 -1.97 4.50
C ILE A 76 1.92 -2.36 3.45
N TYR A 77 3.10 -2.79 3.89
CA TYR A 77 4.25 -2.99 3.02
C TYR A 77 4.71 -4.45 2.97
N ALA A 78 4.97 -4.98 1.77
CA ALA A 78 5.61 -6.26 1.58
C ALA A 78 7.04 -6.11 1.03
N ARG A 79 8.02 -6.61 1.78
CA ARG A 79 9.44 -6.59 1.40
C ARG A 79 9.78 -7.57 0.25
N GLY A 80 10.94 -7.38 -0.36
CA GLY A 80 11.51 -8.27 -1.36
C GLY A 80 12.14 -9.53 -0.79
N MET A 81 12.53 -10.45 -1.68
CA MET A 81 13.24 -11.66 -1.28
C MET A 81 14.55 -11.33 -0.54
N SER A 82 14.88 -12.16 0.45
CA SER A 82 16.11 -12.07 1.24
C SER A 82 16.28 -10.80 2.08
N GLN A 83 15.28 -9.90 2.12
CA GLN A 83 15.28 -8.76 3.03
C GLN A 83 14.94 -9.20 4.45
N THR A 84 15.52 -8.53 5.43
CA THR A 84 15.37 -8.81 6.85
C THR A 84 14.04 -8.29 7.41
N GLY A 85 13.66 -8.73 8.61
CA GLY A 85 12.42 -8.32 9.29
C GLY A 85 11.15 -8.48 8.44
N ASN A 86 10.19 -7.56 8.58
CA ASN A 86 8.97 -7.52 7.77
C ASN A 86 8.93 -6.37 6.73
N VAL A 87 9.86 -5.41 6.81
CA VAL A 87 9.97 -4.29 5.86
C VAL A 87 11.34 -4.16 5.15
N GLY A 88 12.34 -4.94 5.55
CA GLY A 88 13.73 -4.80 5.08
C GLY A 88 14.56 -3.88 5.96
N GLY A 89 15.88 -3.88 5.77
CA GLY A 89 16.83 -3.07 6.53
C GLY A 89 16.74 -1.58 6.22
N LYS A 90 17.34 -0.73 7.06
CA LYS A 90 17.30 0.75 6.92
C LYS A 90 17.65 1.30 5.53
N ASP A 91 18.44 0.55 4.77
CA ASP A 91 18.91 0.93 3.43
C ASP A 91 18.08 0.33 2.29
N ASP A 92 17.13 -0.54 2.60
CA ASP A 92 16.22 -1.16 1.65
C ASP A 92 15.10 -0.19 1.22
N VAL A 93 14.39 -0.60 0.17
CA VAL A 93 13.29 0.17 -0.44
C VAL A 93 12.23 0.56 0.57
N GLY A 94 11.86 -0.34 1.50
CA GLY A 94 10.79 -0.11 2.48
C GLY A 94 11.10 1.08 3.39
N PRO A 95 12.10 0.99 4.27
CA PRO A 95 12.48 2.11 5.13
C PRO A 95 12.76 3.41 4.37
N ARG A 96 13.43 3.37 3.20
CA ARG A 96 13.64 4.60 2.40
C ARG A 96 12.32 5.23 1.94
N LEU A 97 11.36 4.42 1.48
CA LEU A 97 10.02 4.88 1.11
C LEU A 97 9.29 5.50 2.31
N PHE A 98 9.32 4.86 3.47
CA PHE A 98 8.58 5.34 4.65
C PHE A 98 9.12 6.68 5.15
N ASN A 99 10.45 6.81 5.19
CA ASN A 99 11.07 8.06 5.61
C ASN A 99 10.74 9.18 4.63
N HIS A 100 10.83 8.95 3.30
CA HIS A 100 10.46 9.97 2.32
C HIS A 100 8.99 10.37 2.41
N LEU A 101 8.10 9.39 2.60
CA LEU A 101 6.69 9.68 2.79
C LEU A 101 6.46 10.50 4.07
N ALA A 102 7.15 10.17 5.16
CA ALA A 102 7.07 10.90 6.42
C ALA A 102 7.63 12.33 6.35
N GLU A 103 8.59 12.62 5.46
CA GLU A 103 9.01 14.00 5.17
C GLU A 103 7.89 14.82 4.54
N VAL A 104 7.05 14.20 3.71
CA VAL A 104 5.95 14.87 3.03
C VAL A 104 4.73 15.04 3.96
N ILE A 105 4.37 13.98 4.71
CA ILE A 105 3.11 13.95 5.47
C ILE A 105 3.28 14.10 6.98
N GLY A 106 4.51 14.13 7.49
CA GLY A 106 4.81 14.09 8.92
C GLY A 106 4.86 12.65 9.47
N PRO A 107 5.89 12.27 10.26
CA PRO A 107 6.02 10.92 10.81
C PRO A 107 4.88 10.51 11.74
N GLU A 108 4.26 11.46 12.45
CA GLU A 108 3.09 11.26 13.31
C GLU A 108 1.84 10.85 12.53
N ASN A 109 1.80 11.12 11.22
CA ASN A 109 0.67 10.79 10.34
C ASN A 109 0.83 9.44 9.61
N LEU A 110 1.99 8.77 9.73
CA LEU A 110 2.31 7.56 8.98
C LEU A 110 2.45 6.32 9.87
N ALA A 111 1.49 5.39 9.82
CA ALA A 111 1.60 4.08 10.44
C ALA A 111 2.16 3.07 9.43
N ILE A 112 3.08 2.20 9.86
CA ILE A 112 3.67 1.16 9.01
C ILE A 112 3.31 -0.21 9.57
N ALA A 113 2.85 -1.09 8.69
CA ALA A 113 2.64 -2.49 8.99
C ALA A 113 3.28 -3.37 7.92
N GLY A 114 4.35 -4.07 8.29
CA GLY A 114 5.02 -4.98 7.37
C GLY A 114 4.34 -6.34 7.31
N VAL A 115 4.21 -6.89 6.09
CA VAL A 115 3.71 -8.26 5.90
C VAL A 115 4.77 -9.25 6.38
N ASN A 116 4.47 -9.99 7.45
CA ASN A 116 5.39 -10.95 8.02
C ASN A 116 5.32 -12.31 7.31
N PHE A 117 5.90 -12.40 6.10
CA PHE A 117 5.97 -13.63 5.32
C PHE A 117 7.41 -14.11 5.09
N GLN A 118 7.55 -15.37 4.66
CA GLN A 118 8.84 -15.96 4.33
C GLN A 118 9.29 -15.49 2.93
N ALA A 119 10.12 -14.46 2.90
CA ALA A 119 10.59 -13.86 1.65
C ALA A 119 11.74 -14.65 1.00
N LYS A 120 11.52 -15.92 0.63
CA LYS A 120 12.56 -16.84 0.10
C LYS A 120 12.23 -17.38 -1.30
N LEU A 121 13.28 -17.75 -2.05
CA LEU A 121 13.20 -18.25 -3.44
C LEU A 121 12.28 -19.47 -3.59
N ASN A 122 12.24 -20.38 -2.63
CA ASN A 122 11.36 -21.54 -2.66
C ASN A 122 9.86 -21.16 -2.67
N PHE A 123 9.46 -20.07 -2.01
CA PHE A 123 8.08 -19.57 -2.04
C PHE A 123 7.78 -18.71 -3.28
N TRP A 124 8.81 -18.15 -3.90
CA TRP A 124 8.69 -17.53 -5.21
C TRP A 124 8.43 -18.58 -6.30
N LEU A 125 9.20 -19.67 -6.32
CA LEU A 125 9.07 -20.77 -7.29
C LEU A 125 7.86 -21.66 -7.04
N ALA A 126 7.30 -21.66 -5.82
CA ALA A 126 6.07 -22.35 -5.48
C ALA A 126 4.95 -21.38 -5.01
N PRO A 127 4.37 -20.56 -5.91
CA PRO A 127 3.39 -19.52 -5.55
C PRO A 127 2.19 -20.03 -4.75
N LYS A 128 1.76 -21.30 -4.97
CA LYS A 128 0.64 -21.93 -4.26
C LYS A 128 0.90 -22.14 -2.76
N LYS A 129 2.16 -22.18 -2.33
CA LYS A 129 2.56 -22.33 -0.92
C LYS A 129 2.77 -20.99 -0.23
N ASP A 130 2.81 -19.89 -0.99
CA ASP A 130 3.02 -18.56 -0.44
C ASP A 130 1.72 -18.03 0.19
N LYS A 131 1.81 -17.71 1.49
CA LYS A 131 0.71 -17.13 2.27
C LYS A 131 0.73 -15.60 2.32
N SER A 132 1.70 -14.95 1.65
CA SER A 132 1.90 -13.50 1.73
C SER A 132 0.64 -12.70 1.39
N GLY A 133 -0.10 -13.08 0.34
CA GLY A 133 -1.34 -12.41 -0.04
C GLY A 133 -2.44 -12.50 1.03
N PHE A 134 -2.59 -13.66 1.68
CA PHE A 134 -3.53 -13.83 2.79
C PHE A 134 -3.13 -12.96 4.00
N LEU A 135 -1.83 -12.92 4.34
CA LEU A 135 -1.33 -12.12 5.44
C LEU A 135 -1.50 -10.61 5.20
N MET A 136 -1.31 -10.16 3.96
CA MET A 136 -1.58 -8.77 3.58
C MET A 136 -3.09 -8.45 3.65
N ALA A 137 -3.95 -9.35 3.15
CA ALA A 137 -5.41 -9.20 3.26
C ALA A 137 -5.89 -9.14 4.71
N ASP A 138 -5.26 -9.90 5.61
CA ASP A 138 -5.50 -9.83 7.04
C ASP A 138 -5.11 -8.47 7.64
N LEU A 139 -3.94 -7.94 7.29
CA LEU A 139 -3.51 -6.59 7.70
C LEU A 139 -4.47 -5.50 7.19
N ILE A 140 -4.98 -5.61 5.97
CA ILE A 140 -5.95 -4.65 5.41
C ILE A 140 -7.24 -4.65 6.25
N ARG A 141 -7.81 -5.82 6.53
CA ARG A 141 -9.01 -5.95 7.38
C ARG A 141 -8.78 -5.46 8.81
N ARG A 142 -7.56 -5.63 9.34
CA ARG A 142 -7.20 -5.10 10.65
C ARG A 142 -7.05 -3.58 10.64
N ALA A 143 -6.45 -2.99 9.61
CA ALA A 143 -6.41 -1.54 9.44
C ALA A 143 -7.83 -0.95 9.33
N GLU A 144 -8.71 -1.60 8.54
CA GLU A 144 -10.11 -1.21 8.37
C GLU A 144 -10.87 -1.23 9.71
N SER A 145 -10.72 -2.28 10.50
CA SER A 145 -11.46 -2.43 11.76
C SER A 145 -10.90 -1.60 12.91
N ARG A 146 -9.57 -1.50 13.05
CA ARG A 146 -8.92 -0.79 14.17
C ARG A 146 -8.82 0.71 13.94
N CYS A 147 -8.59 1.13 12.69
CA CYS A 147 -8.39 2.52 12.33
C CYS A 147 -9.32 2.89 11.16
N PRO A 148 -10.66 2.96 11.38
CA PRO A 148 -11.64 3.13 10.30
C PRO A 148 -11.51 4.45 9.52
N ASN A 149 -10.78 5.43 10.05
CA ASN A 149 -10.53 6.72 9.38
C ASN A 149 -9.17 6.77 8.64
N THR A 150 -8.31 5.76 8.79
CA THR A 150 -7.01 5.75 8.12
C THR A 150 -7.16 5.57 6.62
N LYS A 151 -6.28 6.22 5.85
CA LYS A 151 -6.07 5.92 4.43
C LYS A 151 -5.14 4.73 4.32
N ILE A 152 -5.64 3.62 3.77
CA ILE A 152 -4.85 2.40 3.59
C ILE A 152 -4.07 2.52 2.28
N VAL A 153 -2.74 2.45 2.36
CA VAL A 153 -1.85 2.44 1.20
C VAL A 153 -1.09 1.12 1.17
N LEU A 154 -1.10 0.43 0.03
CA LEU A 154 -0.32 -0.78 -0.18
C LEU A 154 0.96 -0.45 -0.94
N ALA A 155 2.05 -1.10 -0.58
CA ALA A 155 3.30 -1.01 -1.33
C ALA A 155 4.09 -2.31 -1.22
N GLY A 156 4.86 -2.63 -2.26
CA GLY A 156 5.56 -3.90 -2.34
C GLY A 156 6.76 -3.84 -3.25
N TYR A 157 7.90 -4.39 -2.80
CA TYR A 157 9.12 -4.44 -3.59
C TYR A 157 9.39 -5.86 -4.10
N SER A 158 9.66 -6.01 -5.39
CA SER A 158 9.99 -7.30 -6.02
C SER A 158 8.92 -8.37 -5.71
N MET A 159 9.26 -9.42 -4.96
CA MET A 159 8.28 -10.41 -4.51
C MET A 159 7.13 -9.82 -3.70
N GLY A 160 7.35 -8.73 -2.97
CA GLY A 160 6.29 -8.01 -2.28
C GLY A 160 5.27 -7.34 -3.22
N GLY A 161 5.66 -6.99 -4.45
CA GLY A 161 4.69 -6.53 -5.46
C GLY A 161 3.72 -7.65 -5.84
N ARG A 162 4.21 -8.89 -6.01
CA ARG A 162 3.36 -10.07 -6.19
C ARG A 162 2.42 -10.29 -5.01
N THR A 163 2.88 -10.01 -3.78
CA THR A 163 2.05 -10.11 -2.57
C THR A 163 0.80 -9.24 -2.65
N ILE A 164 0.90 -8.00 -3.16
CA ILE A 164 -0.27 -7.12 -3.38
C ILE A 164 -1.27 -7.75 -4.33
N HIS A 165 -0.82 -8.20 -5.50
CA HIS A 165 -1.69 -8.87 -6.47
C HIS A 165 -2.32 -10.16 -5.91
N SER A 166 -1.60 -10.90 -5.06
CA SER A 166 -2.13 -12.07 -4.38
C SER A 166 -3.14 -11.71 -3.30
N ALA A 167 -3.00 -10.57 -2.64
CA ALA A 167 -3.93 -10.09 -1.61
C ALA A 167 -5.31 -9.77 -2.19
N ALA A 168 -5.37 -9.23 -3.40
CA ALA A 168 -6.62 -8.93 -4.11
C ALA A 168 -7.55 -10.15 -4.25
N LYS A 169 -7.00 -11.38 -4.27
CA LYS A 169 -7.79 -12.62 -4.32
C LYS A 169 -8.43 -13.00 -2.98
N ASN A 170 -8.05 -12.33 -1.89
CA ASN A 170 -8.40 -12.67 -0.51
C ASN A 170 -9.21 -11.56 0.19
N ILE A 171 -9.56 -10.49 -0.53
CA ILE A 171 -10.35 -9.37 0.01
C ILE A 171 -11.65 -9.21 -0.79
N SER A 172 -12.71 -8.75 -0.12
CA SER A 172 -13.99 -8.44 -0.77
C SER A 172 -13.91 -7.12 -1.52
N TRP A 173 -14.89 -6.86 -2.38
CA TRP A 173 -15.04 -5.55 -3.02
C TRP A 173 -15.13 -4.40 -2.00
N SER A 174 -15.88 -4.58 -0.92
CA SER A 174 -16.01 -3.57 0.14
C SER A 174 -14.66 -3.24 0.79
N THR A 175 -13.84 -4.26 1.07
CA THR A 175 -12.49 -4.05 1.61
C THR A 175 -11.56 -3.42 0.57
N THR A 176 -11.69 -3.75 -0.71
CA THR A 176 -10.94 -3.07 -1.79
C THR A 176 -11.23 -1.57 -1.83
N GLN A 177 -12.49 -1.16 -1.65
CA GLN A 177 -12.87 0.26 -1.59
C GLN A 177 -12.28 1.03 -0.40
N ARG A 178 -11.73 0.33 0.60
CA ARG A 178 -10.99 0.96 1.71
C ARG A 178 -9.54 1.29 1.37
N ILE A 179 -9.00 0.69 0.31
CA ILE A 179 -7.63 0.93 -0.15
C ILE A 179 -7.61 2.23 -0.96
N THR A 180 -6.77 3.17 -0.54
CA THR A 180 -6.62 4.48 -1.19
C THR A 180 -5.63 4.44 -2.35
N ALA A 181 -4.57 3.64 -2.24
CA ALA A 181 -3.56 3.43 -3.27
C ALA A 181 -2.86 2.08 -3.06
N GLY A 182 -2.37 1.44 -4.13
CA GLY A 182 -1.71 0.14 -4.06
C GLY A 182 -1.18 -0.39 -5.38
#